data_AF-A0AAD7DBF4-F1
#
_entry.id   AF-A0AAD7DBF4-F1
#
_cell.length_a   1.000
_cell.length_b   1.000
_cell.length_c   1.000
_cell.angle_alpha   90.00
_cell.angle_beta   90.00
_cell.angle_gamma   90.00
#
_symmetry.space_group_name_H-M   'P 1'
#
loop_
_entity.id
_entity.type
_entity.pdbx_description
1 polymer ?
#
loop_
_entity_poly.entity_id
_entity_poly.type
_entity_poly.pdbx_seq_one_letter_code
_entity_poly.pdbx_strand_id
1 'polypeptide(L)'
;MSLWSSTIDDTSPFFTYTPYGVGAVVHCYGFISKNGQGGEGDSYHLTSLDGAAVTFEFCGTAVYLYGTTNSTYDTWLDNIAYAHAPATSDLLLSITDLKEGTHSVKLAARPKNSSQQLAFDRAVISAPLVNNQTPVKAFYDNTDITVLKYSGVQNQTTPVPGIPNATVSHTWQETFAGGASVSMDIDVGAVGVSLWGMANWGNGLYTVSIDGIAASTYNGSTFWKVPDALLFYQGGLDPHSQLDQYPGEIGAELNPG
;
A
#
# COMPACT_ATOMS: atom_id res chain seq x y z
N MET A 1 -8.46 17.67 17.88
CA MET A 1 -9.36 16.69 17.24
C MET A 1 -8.70 15.33 17.36
N SER A 2 -9.43 14.29 17.72
CA SER A 2 -8.85 12.94 17.82
C SER A 2 -8.68 12.36 16.42
N LEU A 3 -7.57 11.67 16.19
CA LEU A 3 -7.23 11.05 14.91
C LEU A 3 -7.06 9.55 15.08
N TRP A 4 -7.32 8.81 14.02
CA TRP A 4 -6.82 7.44 13.86
C TRP A 4 -5.81 7.41 12.72
N SER A 5 -4.84 6.51 12.82
CA SER A 5 -3.72 6.44 11.89
C SER A 5 -3.59 5.05 11.30
N SER A 6 -3.08 5.00 10.06
CA SER A 6 -2.73 3.76 9.36
C SER A 6 -1.30 3.87 8.86
N THR A 7 -0.55 2.78 9.04
CA THR A 7 0.82 2.65 8.55
C THR A 7 0.82 1.90 7.23
N ILE A 8 1.53 2.43 6.25
CA ILE A 8 1.72 1.83 4.94
C ILE A 8 3.22 1.62 4.74
N ASP A 9 3.60 0.35 4.67
CA ASP A 9 4.99 -0.12 4.53
C ASP A 9 5.51 0.07 3.10
N ASP A 10 6.80 0.38 2.91
CA ASP A 10 7.43 0.64 1.61
C ASP A 10 7.27 -0.51 0.60
N THR A 11 7.05 -1.73 1.08
CA THR A 11 6.80 -2.89 0.22
C THR A 11 5.40 -2.92 -0.39
N SER A 12 4.51 -2.02 0.01
CA SER A 12 3.14 -1.91 -0.48
C SER A 12 3.07 -1.45 -1.94
N PRO A 13 2.32 -2.16 -2.81
CA PRO A 13 1.97 -1.68 -4.15
C PRO A 13 1.14 -0.39 -4.19
N PHE A 14 0.68 0.08 -3.04
CA PHE A 14 0.02 1.38 -2.90
C PHE A 14 0.97 2.54 -3.28
N PHE A 15 2.28 2.33 -3.12
CA PHE A 15 3.29 3.26 -3.54
C PHE A 15 3.68 3.06 -5.01
N THR A 16 3.79 4.17 -5.75
CA THR A 16 4.36 4.19 -7.10
C THR A 16 5.78 4.74 -7.05
N TYR A 17 6.74 3.91 -7.41
CA TYR A 17 8.17 4.24 -7.50
C TYR A 17 8.59 4.59 -8.93
N THR A 18 9.41 5.63 -9.07
CA THR A 18 9.95 6.12 -10.35
C THR A 18 11.43 6.49 -10.22
N PRO A 19 12.23 6.45 -11.30
CA PRO A 19 11.88 6.03 -12.66
C PRO A 19 11.78 4.50 -12.84
N TYR A 20 12.26 3.74 -11.86
CA TYR A 20 12.12 2.29 -11.85
C TYR A 20 10.99 1.92 -10.90
N GLY A 21 10.06 1.07 -11.37
CA GLY A 21 9.25 0.25 -10.46
C GLY A 21 10.17 -0.69 -9.68
N VAL A 22 9.65 -1.35 -8.65
CA VAL A 22 10.38 -2.29 -7.77
C VAL A 22 11.23 -3.26 -8.63
N GLY A 23 12.50 -2.92 -8.88
CA GLY A 23 13.30 -3.58 -9.90
C GLY A 23 14.27 -2.71 -10.70
N ALA A 24 15.38 -2.32 -10.07
CA ALA A 24 16.71 -2.36 -10.67
C ALA A 24 17.77 -2.35 -9.55
N VAL A 25 18.77 -3.22 -9.66
CA VAL A 25 19.77 -3.54 -8.64
C VAL A 25 20.68 -2.35 -8.32
N VAL A 26 20.65 -1.82 -7.09
CA VAL A 26 21.72 -0.96 -6.53
C VAL A 26 21.94 -1.30 -5.04
N HIS A 27 23.21 -1.45 -4.67
CA HIS A 27 23.75 -1.99 -3.41
C HIS A 27 23.32 -1.24 -2.14
N CYS A 28 22.76 -1.97 -1.14
CA CYS A 28 23.38 -2.32 0.15
C CYS A 28 22.32 -2.86 1.15
N TYR A 29 22.60 -4.06 1.72
CA TYR A 29 21.91 -4.80 2.78
C TYR A 29 20.60 -5.54 2.41
N GLY A 30 20.69 -6.88 2.35
CA GLY A 30 19.59 -7.80 2.03
C GLY A 30 19.50 -8.10 0.53
N PHE A 31 20.28 -9.07 0.04
CA PHE A 31 20.12 -9.55 -1.35
C PHE A 31 19.24 -10.79 -1.37
N ILE A 32 18.29 -10.83 -2.31
CA ILE A 32 17.67 -12.10 -2.68
C ILE A 32 18.71 -13.00 -3.35
N SER A 33 18.87 -14.22 -2.85
CA SER A 33 19.65 -15.26 -3.54
C SER A 33 18.86 -15.92 -4.67
N LYS A 34 17.52 -15.77 -4.62
CA LYS A 34 16.55 -16.27 -5.58
C LYS A 34 15.30 -15.40 -5.53
N ASN A 35 14.64 -15.23 -6.65
CA ASN A 35 13.36 -14.50 -6.69
C ASN A 35 12.31 -15.19 -5.80
N GLY A 36 11.46 -14.40 -5.14
CA GLY A 36 10.45 -14.91 -4.21
C GLY A 36 11.02 -15.45 -2.90
N GLN A 37 12.27 -15.08 -2.57
CA GLN A 37 12.80 -15.27 -1.22
C GLN A 37 12.09 -14.29 -0.26
N GLY A 38 11.73 -14.77 0.93
CA GLY A 38 11.19 -13.90 1.99
C GLY A 38 12.28 -12.98 2.52
N GLY A 39 11.91 -11.73 2.82
CA GLY A 39 12.76 -10.80 3.54
C GLY A 39 12.79 -11.13 5.04
N GLU A 40 13.86 -10.72 5.72
CA GLU A 40 13.96 -10.73 7.18
C GLU A 40 14.37 -9.32 7.65
N GLY A 41 13.69 -8.81 8.68
CA GLY A 41 13.93 -7.46 9.22
C GLY A 41 13.12 -6.37 8.53
N ASP A 42 13.53 -5.12 8.76
CA ASP A 42 12.89 -3.93 8.19
C ASP A 42 13.25 -3.79 6.70
N SER A 43 12.26 -3.42 5.88
CA SER A 43 12.45 -3.09 4.47
C SER A 43 12.70 -1.59 4.26
N TYR A 44 13.40 -1.30 3.17
CA TYR A 44 13.59 0.06 2.70
C TYR A 44 13.66 0.08 1.17
N HIS A 45 13.02 1.07 0.56
CA HIS A 45 13.25 1.44 -0.84
C HIS A 45 14.35 2.49 -0.91
N LEU A 46 15.53 2.06 -1.36
CA LEU A 46 16.76 2.85 -1.40
C LEU A 46 17.05 3.39 -2.81
N THR A 47 17.51 4.62 -2.92
CA THR A 47 18.00 5.20 -4.17
C THR A 47 19.16 6.17 -3.96
N SER A 48 20.10 6.19 -4.91
CA SER A 48 21.13 7.24 -5.09
C SER A 48 20.96 7.98 -6.42
N LEU A 49 19.83 7.80 -7.10
CA LEU A 49 19.51 8.44 -8.37
C LEU A 49 18.76 9.75 -8.13
N ASP A 50 19.29 10.85 -8.66
CA ASP A 50 18.62 12.16 -8.61
C ASP A 50 17.27 12.13 -9.35
N GLY A 51 16.25 12.64 -8.67
CA GLY A 51 14.87 12.68 -9.16
C GLY A 51 14.11 11.37 -9.01
N ALA A 52 14.73 10.29 -8.53
CA ALA A 52 13.99 9.08 -8.15
C ALA A 52 12.99 9.42 -7.03
N ALA A 53 11.76 8.92 -7.16
CA ALA A 53 10.65 9.36 -6.33
C ALA A 53 9.67 8.24 -6.00
N VAL A 54 9.03 8.39 -4.85
CA VAL A 54 7.82 7.64 -4.45
C VAL A 54 6.63 8.59 -4.45
N THR A 55 5.49 8.09 -4.93
CA THR A 55 4.22 8.82 -5.01
C THR A 55 3.07 7.95 -4.52
N PHE A 56 2.09 8.58 -3.87
CA PHE A 56 0.83 7.96 -3.48
C PHE A 56 -0.22 9.03 -3.20
N GLU A 57 -1.48 8.61 -3.12
CA GLU A 57 -2.59 9.46 -2.70
C GLU A 57 -3.22 8.88 -1.43
N PHE A 58 -3.77 9.73 -0.57
CA PHE A 58 -4.47 9.26 0.62
C PHE A 58 -5.65 10.17 0.95
N CYS A 59 -6.70 9.64 1.54
CA CYS A 59 -7.77 10.43 2.14
C CYS A 59 -7.53 10.61 3.63
N GLY A 60 -7.38 11.84 4.11
CA GLY A 60 -7.08 12.09 5.52
C GLY A 60 -6.84 13.56 5.86
N THR A 61 -6.21 13.79 7.02
CA THR A 61 -5.92 15.12 7.58
C THR A 61 -4.47 15.28 8.02
N ALA A 62 -3.67 14.21 7.99
CA ALA A 62 -2.25 14.28 8.26
C ALA A 62 -1.47 13.17 7.52
N VAL A 63 -0.21 13.47 7.20
CA VAL A 63 0.75 12.52 6.63
C VAL A 63 2.12 12.69 7.29
N TYR A 64 2.76 11.57 7.54
CA TYR A 64 4.12 11.47 8.01
C TYR A 64 4.88 10.51 7.09
N LEU A 65 6.06 10.90 6.64
CA LEU A 65 6.94 10.04 5.86
C LEU A 65 8.16 9.67 6.71
N TYR A 66 8.48 8.38 6.76
CA TYR A 66 9.61 7.86 7.50
C TYR A 66 10.64 7.22 6.57
N GLY A 67 11.90 7.32 6.97
CA GLY A 67 13.03 6.82 6.22
C GLY A 67 14.34 7.46 6.68
N THR A 68 15.44 7.18 6.00
CA THR A 68 16.75 7.77 6.33
C THR A 68 17.40 8.36 5.08
N THR A 69 18.17 9.44 5.24
CA THR A 69 18.89 10.02 4.11
C THR A 69 20.09 10.83 4.54
N ASN A 70 21.18 10.76 3.78
CA ASN A 70 22.32 11.68 3.84
C ASN A 70 22.35 12.64 2.62
N SER A 71 21.26 12.67 1.85
CA SER A 71 21.05 13.48 0.65
C SER A 71 20.03 14.59 0.91
N THR A 72 20.08 15.68 0.15
CA THR A 72 18.93 16.59 0.07
C THR A 72 17.76 15.87 -0.60
N TYR A 73 16.53 16.31 -0.33
CA TYR A 73 15.34 15.74 -0.95
C TYR A 73 14.24 16.80 -1.05
N ASP A 74 13.27 16.55 -1.91
CA ASP A 74 12.09 17.38 -2.06
C ASP A 74 10.85 16.56 -1.72
N THR A 75 9.85 17.20 -1.12
CA THR A 75 8.50 16.63 -1.00
C THR A 75 7.48 17.52 -1.65
N TRP A 76 6.38 16.93 -2.11
CA TRP A 76 5.20 17.65 -2.56
C TRP A 76 3.97 17.16 -1.82
N LEU A 77 3.11 18.09 -1.44
CA LEU A 77 1.75 17.83 -1.01
C LEU A 77 0.81 18.69 -1.85
N ASP A 78 -0.11 18.08 -2.59
CA ASP A 78 -1.08 18.80 -3.43
C ASP A 78 -0.45 19.84 -4.37
N ASN A 79 0.68 19.47 -4.98
CA ASN A 79 1.53 20.32 -5.85
C ASN A 79 2.31 21.43 -5.13
N ILE A 80 2.26 21.53 -3.81
CA ILE A 80 3.09 22.44 -3.02
C ILE A 80 4.42 21.76 -2.72
N ALA A 81 5.52 22.35 -3.18
CA ALA A 81 6.86 21.81 -3.01
C ALA A 81 7.53 22.29 -1.71
N TYR A 82 8.25 21.38 -1.06
CA TYR A 82 9.07 21.63 0.12
C TYR A 82 10.46 21.05 -0.14
N ALA A 83 11.48 21.90 -0.05
CA ALA A 83 12.87 21.48 -0.19
C ALA A 83 13.48 21.19 1.18
N HIS A 84 14.21 20.09 1.31
CA HIS A 84 14.74 19.61 2.58
C HIS A 84 16.24 19.40 2.54
N ALA A 85 16.90 19.77 3.65
CA ALA A 85 18.25 19.34 3.95
C ALA A 85 18.25 17.83 4.34
N PRO A 86 19.41 17.15 4.35
CA PRO A 86 19.50 15.79 4.85
C PRO A 86 18.89 15.67 6.26
N ALA A 87 18.04 14.67 6.46
CA ALA A 87 17.35 14.45 7.72
C ALA A 87 18.33 13.95 8.80
N THR A 88 18.17 14.43 10.03
CA THR A 88 18.92 13.95 11.21
C THR A 88 18.15 12.92 12.03
N SER A 89 16.90 12.66 11.67
CA SER A 89 15.99 11.67 12.26
C SER A 89 15.40 10.78 11.17
N ASP A 90 14.64 9.78 11.58
CA ASP A 90 13.86 8.91 10.69
C ASP A 90 12.62 9.60 10.08
N LEU A 91 12.17 10.73 10.65
CA LEU A 91 11.08 11.53 10.10
C LEU A 91 11.56 12.42 8.93
N LEU A 92 11.04 12.18 7.73
CA LEU A 92 11.34 12.92 6.50
C LEU A 92 10.31 14.03 6.22
N LEU A 93 9.04 13.83 6.58
CA LEU A 93 7.98 14.80 6.39
C LEU A 93 6.95 14.67 7.50
N SER A 94 6.42 15.79 7.96
CA SER A 94 5.24 15.83 8.82
C SER A 94 4.37 17.01 8.43
N ILE A 95 3.16 16.72 7.94
CA ILE A 95 2.15 17.73 7.66
C ILE A 95 0.86 17.30 8.35
N THR A 96 0.32 18.17 9.18
CA THR A 96 -0.92 17.99 9.95
C THR A 96 -1.95 19.05 9.57
N ASP A 97 -3.15 18.93 10.14
CA ASP A 97 -4.21 19.93 10.01
C ASP A 97 -4.61 20.20 8.55
N LEU A 98 -4.46 19.18 7.70
CA LEU A 98 -4.97 19.22 6.34
C LEU A 98 -6.49 19.22 6.37
N LYS A 99 -7.09 19.91 5.40
CA LYS A 99 -8.52 19.81 5.17
C LYS A 99 -8.83 18.37 4.79
N GLU A 100 -9.79 17.75 5.47
CA GLU A 100 -10.24 16.40 5.15
C GLU A 100 -10.57 16.26 3.66
N GLY A 101 -9.92 15.29 3.03
CA GLY A 101 -10.07 14.99 1.61
C GLY A 101 -8.91 14.14 1.10
N THR A 102 -8.91 13.91 -0.22
CA THR A 102 -7.81 13.24 -0.92
C THR A 102 -6.66 14.20 -1.14
N HIS A 103 -5.46 13.75 -0.77
CA HIS A 103 -4.21 14.46 -0.95
C HIS A 103 -3.23 13.63 -1.76
N SER A 104 -2.41 14.29 -2.57
CA SER A 104 -1.34 13.67 -3.35
C SER A 104 0.02 13.98 -2.73
N VAL A 105 0.83 12.94 -2.51
CA VAL A 105 2.16 13.04 -1.89
C VAL A 105 3.21 12.55 -2.87
N LYS A 106 4.33 13.29 -2.92
CA LYS A 106 5.56 12.87 -3.61
C LYS A 106 6.76 13.10 -2.71
N LEU A 107 7.69 12.16 -2.67
CA LEU A 107 9.02 12.31 -2.09
C LEU A 107 10.04 12.00 -3.18
N ALA A 108 10.98 12.92 -3.45
CA ALA A 108 12.03 12.73 -4.46
C ALA A 108 13.43 12.97 -3.89
N ALA A 109 14.34 12.06 -4.19
CA ALA A 109 15.74 12.15 -3.77
C ALA A 109 16.50 13.18 -4.61
N ARG A 110 17.38 13.97 -3.96
CA ARG A 110 18.30 14.93 -4.58
C ARG A 110 19.76 14.69 -4.19
N PRO A 111 20.32 13.49 -4.41
CA PRO A 111 21.75 13.24 -4.22
C PRO A 111 22.60 14.05 -5.21
N LYS A 112 23.74 14.56 -4.73
CA LYS A 112 24.75 15.27 -5.52
C LYS A 112 25.84 14.33 -6.06
N ASN A 113 25.92 13.12 -5.53
CA ASN A 113 26.88 12.09 -5.91
C ASN A 113 26.38 10.71 -5.43
N SER A 114 27.08 9.64 -5.83
CA SER A 114 26.69 8.26 -5.53
C SER A 114 26.87 7.81 -4.08
N SER A 115 27.54 8.59 -3.22
CA SER A 115 27.61 8.29 -1.78
C SER A 115 26.42 8.85 -1.00
N GLN A 116 25.56 9.62 -1.67
CA GLN A 116 24.32 10.13 -1.12
C GLN A 116 23.14 9.24 -1.52
N GLN A 117 22.31 8.90 -0.53
CA GLN A 117 21.20 7.97 -0.65
C GLN A 117 19.98 8.47 0.13
N LEU A 118 18.80 8.09 -0.35
CA LEU A 118 17.53 8.18 0.37
C LEU A 118 16.95 6.78 0.46
N ALA A 119 16.57 6.39 1.68
CA ALA A 119 15.88 5.14 2.02
C ALA A 119 14.49 5.50 2.53
N PHE A 120 13.45 5.10 1.82
CA PHE A 120 12.06 5.26 2.27
C PHE A 120 11.59 3.97 2.97
N ASP A 121 10.94 4.11 4.13
CA ASP A 121 10.49 3.00 5.00
C ASP A 121 8.96 2.89 5.01
N ARG A 122 8.27 3.97 5.37
CA ARG A 122 6.80 3.93 5.48
C ARG A 122 6.18 5.29 5.41
N ALA A 123 4.88 5.31 5.12
CA ALA A 123 4.02 6.44 5.38
C ALA A 123 3.08 6.13 6.56
N VAL A 124 2.79 7.14 7.37
CA VAL A 124 1.67 7.11 8.31
C VAL A 124 0.69 8.17 7.88
N ILE A 125 -0.53 7.75 7.56
CA ILE A 125 -1.64 8.63 7.21
C ILE A 125 -2.64 8.64 8.35
N SER A 126 -3.30 9.77 8.57
CA SER A 126 -4.32 9.88 9.62
C SER A 126 -5.59 10.53 9.10
N ALA A 127 -6.71 10.13 9.68
CA ALA A 127 -8.03 10.66 9.39
C ALA A 127 -8.76 11.00 10.70
N PRO A 128 -9.75 11.92 10.67
CA PRO A 128 -10.50 12.30 11.85
C PRO A 128 -11.35 11.14 12.36
N LEU A 129 -11.54 11.08 13.68
CA LEU A 129 -12.51 10.17 14.26
C LEU A 129 -13.94 10.66 13.99
N VAL A 130 -14.78 9.83 13.39
CA VAL A 130 -16.22 10.08 13.29
C VAL A 130 -16.82 9.92 14.69
N ASN A 131 -17.53 10.95 15.17
CA ASN A 131 -18.13 10.96 16.52
C ASN A 131 -17.14 10.67 17.67
N ASN A 132 -15.84 10.98 17.47
CA ASN A 132 -14.77 10.69 18.43
C ASN A 132 -14.64 9.18 18.77
N GLN A 133 -15.05 8.30 17.85
CA GLN A 133 -14.92 6.86 17.97
C GLN A 133 -13.80 6.34 17.07
N THR A 134 -12.92 5.53 17.64
CA THR A 134 -11.90 4.82 16.87
C THR A 134 -12.57 3.73 16.02
N PRO A 135 -12.29 3.67 14.71
CA PRO A 135 -12.79 2.59 13.86
C PRO A 135 -12.37 1.23 14.43
N VAL A 136 -13.31 0.29 14.43
CA VAL A 136 -13.03 -1.11 14.83
C VAL A 136 -12.70 -1.89 13.58
N LYS A 137 -11.58 -2.63 13.60
CA LYS A 137 -11.19 -3.49 12.48
C LYS A 137 -12.15 -4.67 12.37
N ALA A 138 -12.94 -4.70 11.29
CA ALA A 138 -13.54 -5.93 10.79
C ALA A 138 -12.52 -6.65 9.90
N PHE A 139 -12.25 -7.93 10.18
CA PHE A 139 -11.29 -8.73 9.43
C PHE A 139 -12.00 -9.93 8.83
N TYR A 140 -11.90 -10.05 7.51
CA TYR A 140 -12.45 -11.15 6.72
C TYR A 140 -11.28 -11.92 6.11
N ASP A 141 -11.16 -13.19 6.47
CA ASP A 141 -10.14 -14.10 5.96
C ASP A 141 -10.50 -14.57 4.54
N ASN A 142 -9.51 -14.90 3.71
CA ASN A 142 -9.78 -15.40 2.34
C ASN A 142 -10.51 -16.75 2.29
N THR A 143 -10.69 -17.41 3.43
CA THR A 143 -11.54 -18.60 3.57
C THR A 143 -13.00 -18.27 3.92
N ASP A 144 -13.32 -17.01 4.23
CA ASP A 144 -14.68 -16.56 4.56
C ASP A 144 -15.53 -16.35 3.29
N ILE A 145 -15.98 -17.47 2.73
CA ILE A 145 -16.88 -17.48 1.56
C ILE A 145 -18.31 -17.01 1.86
N THR A 146 -18.62 -16.67 3.11
CA THR A 146 -19.93 -16.09 3.46
C THR A 146 -19.96 -14.59 3.20
N VAL A 147 -18.80 -13.95 3.26
CA VAL A 147 -18.59 -12.52 2.96
C VAL A 147 -17.94 -12.32 1.59
N LEU A 148 -16.93 -13.13 1.27
CA LEU A 148 -16.16 -13.01 0.03
C LEU A 148 -16.78 -13.84 -1.11
N LYS A 149 -17.06 -13.17 -2.24
CA LYS A 149 -17.63 -13.73 -3.46
C LYS A 149 -16.52 -13.90 -4.49
N TYR A 150 -16.12 -15.14 -4.76
CA TYR A 150 -15.09 -15.44 -5.75
C TYR A 150 -15.70 -15.77 -7.12
N SER A 151 -15.08 -15.27 -8.20
CA SER A 151 -15.45 -15.55 -9.59
C SER A 151 -14.22 -15.87 -10.43
N GLY A 152 -14.38 -16.73 -11.46
CA GLY A 152 -13.26 -17.15 -12.32
C GLY A 152 -12.24 -18.09 -11.66
N VAL A 153 -12.42 -18.46 -10.38
CA VAL A 153 -11.50 -19.30 -9.61
C VAL A 153 -12.06 -20.73 -9.44
N GLN A 154 -12.19 -21.49 -10.53
CA GLN A 154 -12.59 -22.90 -10.43
C GLN A 154 -11.39 -23.76 -10.02
N ASN A 155 -11.18 -23.95 -8.71
CA ASN A 155 -10.29 -24.96 -8.10
C ASN A 155 -8.80 -24.65 -7.92
N GLN A 156 -8.36 -23.38 -7.83
CA GLN A 156 -6.91 -23.06 -7.69
C GLN A 156 -6.52 -22.32 -6.42
N THR A 157 -7.26 -22.44 -5.33
CA THR A 157 -6.81 -21.91 -4.03
C THR A 157 -5.77 -22.86 -3.41
N THR A 158 -4.56 -22.87 -3.96
CA THR A 158 -3.46 -23.62 -3.36
C THR A 158 -2.88 -22.75 -2.24
N PRO A 159 -2.81 -23.24 -0.99
CA PRO A 159 -2.09 -22.54 0.06
C PRO A 159 -0.67 -22.26 -0.39
N VAL A 160 -0.24 -21.01 -0.29
CA VAL A 160 1.13 -20.63 -0.67
C VAL A 160 2.12 -21.37 0.24
N PRO A 161 3.07 -22.14 -0.31
CA PRO A 161 4.04 -22.88 0.51
C PRO A 161 4.83 -21.96 1.45
N GLY A 162 4.84 -22.33 2.73
CA GLY A 162 5.50 -21.56 3.79
C GLY A 162 4.65 -20.47 4.42
N ILE A 163 3.33 -20.46 4.17
CA ILE A 163 2.37 -19.59 4.88
C ILE A 163 1.11 -20.41 5.22
N PRO A 164 0.57 -20.37 6.46
CA PRO A 164 1.02 -19.59 7.62
C PRO A 164 2.46 -19.89 8.10
N ASN A 165 3.09 -18.93 8.76
CA ASN A 165 4.40 -19.05 9.39
C ASN A 165 4.46 -18.20 10.69
N ALA A 166 5.66 -17.97 11.22
CA ALA A 166 5.84 -17.24 12.49
C ALA A 166 5.38 -15.76 12.43
N THR A 167 5.37 -15.14 11.25
CA THR A 167 4.97 -13.74 11.08
C THR A 167 3.58 -13.57 10.48
N VAL A 168 3.07 -14.60 9.80
CA VAL A 168 1.75 -14.57 9.12
C VAL A 168 0.91 -15.75 9.56
N SER A 169 -0.22 -15.49 10.21
CA SER A 169 -1.05 -16.52 10.86
C SER A 169 -2.18 -17.09 9.99
N HIS A 170 -2.49 -16.46 8.86
CA HIS A 170 -3.59 -16.86 7.99
C HIS A 170 -3.11 -17.48 6.68
N THR A 171 -3.98 -18.24 6.03
CA THR A 171 -3.69 -18.88 4.74
C THR A 171 -3.75 -17.86 3.61
N TRP A 172 -2.94 -18.07 2.58
CA TRP A 172 -3.02 -17.28 1.34
C TRP A 172 -3.54 -18.13 0.20
N GLN A 173 -4.35 -17.49 -0.65
CA GLN A 173 -4.83 -18.05 -1.89
C GLN A 173 -4.25 -17.23 -3.04
N GLU A 174 -3.73 -17.91 -4.05
CA GLU A 174 -3.27 -17.33 -5.30
C GLU A 174 -4.07 -17.90 -6.47
N THR A 175 -4.09 -17.20 -7.60
CA THR A 175 -4.70 -17.70 -8.83
C THR A 175 -3.91 -17.20 -10.03
N PHE A 176 -3.85 -18.03 -11.07
CA PHE A 176 -3.23 -17.71 -12.36
C PHE A 176 -4.26 -17.57 -13.47
N ALA A 177 -5.55 -17.70 -13.14
CA ALA A 177 -6.64 -17.53 -14.08
C ALA A 177 -6.87 -16.04 -14.36
N GLY A 178 -6.68 -15.60 -15.61
CA GLY A 178 -7.01 -14.24 -16.02
C GLY A 178 -8.51 -13.95 -15.86
N GLY A 179 -8.86 -12.75 -15.38
CA GLY A 179 -10.24 -12.37 -15.08
C GLY A 179 -10.82 -13.01 -13.82
N ALA A 180 -9.98 -13.69 -13.02
CA ALA A 180 -10.37 -14.09 -11.68
C ALA A 180 -10.60 -12.85 -10.81
N SER A 181 -11.64 -12.89 -9.99
CA SER A 181 -11.96 -11.81 -9.06
C SER A 181 -12.45 -12.31 -7.71
N VAL A 182 -12.29 -11.46 -6.70
CA VAL A 182 -12.93 -11.56 -5.39
C VAL A 182 -13.67 -10.27 -5.12
N SER A 183 -14.87 -10.36 -4.56
CA SER A 183 -15.61 -9.20 -4.13
C SER A 183 -16.30 -9.35 -2.78
N MET A 184 -16.67 -8.23 -2.17
CA MET A 184 -17.46 -8.18 -0.94
C MET A 184 -18.29 -6.92 -0.87
N ASP A 185 -19.38 -7.00 -0.11
CA ASP A 185 -20.21 -5.85 0.22
C ASP A 185 -19.58 -5.11 1.43
N ILE A 186 -19.41 -3.79 1.34
CA ILE A 186 -18.91 -2.97 2.45
C ILE A 186 -20.05 -2.70 3.43
N ASP A 187 -19.81 -2.99 4.72
CA ASP A 187 -20.78 -2.74 5.79
C ASP A 187 -21.14 -1.26 5.93
N VAL A 188 -22.42 -0.99 6.20
CA VAL A 188 -22.89 0.36 6.55
C VAL A 188 -22.14 0.86 7.79
N GLY A 189 -21.63 2.08 7.72
CA GLY A 189 -20.81 2.67 8.78
C GLY A 189 -19.30 2.46 8.62
N ALA A 190 -18.86 1.72 7.60
CA ALA A 190 -17.45 1.67 7.27
C ALA A 190 -16.93 3.05 6.85
N VAL A 191 -15.78 3.44 7.40
CA VAL A 191 -15.09 4.71 7.09
C VAL A 191 -13.84 4.51 6.24
N GLY A 192 -13.49 3.26 5.98
CA GLY A 192 -12.38 2.88 5.14
C GLY A 192 -12.29 1.37 4.96
N VAL A 193 -11.52 0.97 3.96
CA VAL A 193 -11.26 -0.42 3.61
C VAL A 193 -9.79 -0.59 3.21
N SER A 194 -9.25 -1.76 3.53
CA SER A 194 -7.90 -2.15 3.15
C SER A 194 -7.92 -3.58 2.61
N LEU A 195 -7.27 -3.81 1.48
CA LEU A 195 -6.98 -5.13 0.95
C LEU A 195 -5.54 -5.50 1.33
N TRP A 196 -5.37 -6.64 1.98
CA TRP A 196 -4.07 -7.20 2.32
C TRP A 196 -3.84 -8.45 1.50
N GLY A 197 -2.60 -8.66 1.09
CA GLY A 197 -2.25 -9.64 0.08
C GLY A 197 -0.78 -10.02 0.09
N MET A 198 -0.46 -11.09 -0.62
CA MET A 198 0.92 -11.38 -0.94
C MET A 198 1.36 -10.57 -2.15
N ALA A 199 2.45 -9.80 -2.03
CA ALA A 199 3.24 -9.32 -3.16
C ALA A 199 4.42 -10.29 -3.37
N ASN A 200 4.62 -10.77 -4.60
CA ASN A 200 5.61 -11.82 -4.86
C ASN A 200 6.18 -11.73 -6.28
N TRP A 201 7.28 -12.43 -6.49
CA TRP A 201 7.81 -12.66 -7.83
C TRP A 201 6.86 -13.53 -8.64
N GLY A 202 6.43 -13.01 -9.78
CA GLY A 202 5.48 -13.66 -10.68
C GLY A 202 4.02 -13.23 -10.50
N ASN A 203 3.72 -12.42 -9.48
CA ASN A 203 2.40 -11.78 -9.41
C ASN A 203 2.25 -10.76 -10.54
N GLY A 204 1.02 -10.51 -10.98
CA GLY A 204 0.74 -9.60 -12.09
C GLY A 204 0.17 -8.26 -11.66
N LEU A 205 -0.38 -7.55 -12.65
CA LEU A 205 -1.24 -6.40 -12.40
C LEU A 205 -2.59 -6.86 -11.86
N TYR A 206 -3.14 -6.10 -10.93
CA TYR A 206 -4.50 -6.27 -10.44
C TYR A 206 -5.22 -4.94 -10.42
N THR A 207 -6.53 -4.99 -10.58
CA THR A 207 -7.41 -3.83 -10.55
C THR A 207 -8.26 -3.92 -9.30
N VAL A 208 -8.36 -2.83 -8.55
CA VAL A 208 -9.32 -2.70 -7.45
C VAL A 208 -10.37 -1.66 -7.85
N SER A 209 -11.64 -2.03 -7.72
CA SER A 209 -12.77 -1.12 -7.87
C SER A 209 -13.58 -1.07 -6.59
N ILE A 210 -14.12 0.10 -6.28
CA ILE A 210 -15.14 0.32 -5.25
C ILE A 210 -16.29 1.02 -5.92
N ASP A 211 -17.52 0.63 -5.63
CA ASP A 211 -18.69 1.31 -6.16
C ASP A 211 -18.65 2.84 -5.97
N GLY A 212 -18.87 3.57 -7.06
CA GLY A 212 -18.81 5.02 -7.08
C GLY A 212 -17.39 5.62 -7.13
N ILE A 213 -16.34 4.79 -7.07
CA ILE A 213 -14.93 5.21 -7.19
C ILE A 213 -14.33 4.59 -8.46
N ALA A 214 -13.53 5.38 -9.18
CA ALA A 214 -12.83 4.87 -10.36
C ALA A 214 -11.90 3.71 -9.99
N ALA A 215 -11.90 2.67 -10.82
CA ALA A 215 -11.02 1.53 -10.63
C ALA A 215 -9.55 1.95 -10.78
N SER A 216 -8.69 1.38 -9.94
CA SER A 216 -7.24 1.64 -9.93
C SER A 216 -6.47 0.35 -10.19
N THR A 217 -5.46 0.42 -11.05
CA THR A 217 -4.56 -0.70 -11.33
C THR A 217 -3.28 -0.59 -10.52
N TYR A 218 -2.89 -1.69 -9.90
CA TYR A 218 -1.71 -1.84 -9.07
C TYR A 218 -0.84 -2.98 -9.58
N ASN A 219 0.42 -3.01 -9.15
CA ASN A 219 1.35 -4.06 -9.52
C ASN A 219 1.74 -4.89 -8.28
N GLY A 220 1.29 -6.15 -8.24
CA GLY A 220 1.65 -7.07 -7.15
C GLY A 220 3.04 -7.69 -7.27
N SER A 221 3.78 -7.38 -8.35
CA SER A 221 5.12 -7.91 -8.62
C SER A 221 6.16 -7.31 -7.69
N THR A 222 7.01 -8.16 -7.12
CA THR A 222 8.26 -7.76 -6.47
C THR A 222 9.28 -8.89 -6.59
N PHE A 223 10.55 -8.61 -6.34
CA PHE A 223 11.58 -9.66 -6.27
C PHE A 223 11.53 -10.45 -4.95
N TRP A 224 10.88 -9.88 -3.94
CA TRP A 224 10.71 -10.47 -2.61
C TRP A 224 9.38 -11.21 -2.48
N LYS A 225 9.30 -12.15 -1.55
CA LYS A 225 8.01 -12.65 -1.08
C LYS A 225 7.58 -11.84 0.14
N VAL A 226 6.53 -11.03 -0.02
CA VAL A 226 5.95 -10.17 1.02
C VAL A 226 4.54 -10.68 1.30
N PRO A 227 4.36 -11.54 2.32
CA PRO A 227 3.09 -12.25 2.52
C PRO A 227 1.96 -11.37 3.04
N ASP A 228 2.24 -10.28 3.77
CA ASP A 228 1.25 -9.39 4.40
C ASP A 228 1.38 -7.94 3.87
N ALA A 229 1.47 -7.77 2.55
CA ALA A 229 1.53 -6.45 1.95
C ALA A 229 0.15 -5.78 1.95
N LEU A 230 0.08 -4.50 2.34
CA LEU A 230 -1.09 -3.69 2.00
C LEU A 230 -1.13 -3.55 0.48
N LEU A 231 -2.13 -4.13 -0.16
CA LEU A 231 -2.31 -4.04 -1.61
C LEU A 231 -3.06 -2.76 -1.99
N PHE A 232 -4.10 -2.46 -1.22
CA PHE A 232 -4.96 -1.31 -1.48
C PHE A 232 -5.50 -0.73 -0.18
N TYR A 233 -5.73 0.57 -0.18
CA TYR A 233 -6.39 1.29 0.91
C TYR A 233 -7.26 2.40 0.38
N GLN A 234 -8.48 2.49 0.90
CA GLN A 234 -9.37 3.63 0.71
C GLN A 234 -9.90 4.07 2.07
N GLY A 235 -9.56 5.28 2.47
CA GLY A 235 -10.18 5.96 3.62
C GLY A 235 -11.26 6.95 3.18
N GLY A 236 -11.98 7.53 4.14
CA GLY A 236 -12.97 8.57 3.85
C GLY A 236 -14.22 8.06 3.14
N LEU A 237 -14.56 6.78 3.34
CA LEU A 237 -15.87 6.27 2.92
C LEU A 237 -16.95 6.96 3.76
N ASP A 238 -18.07 7.33 3.13
CA ASP A 238 -19.18 7.96 3.84
C ASP A 238 -19.96 6.91 4.64
N PRO A 239 -19.87 6.92 5.99
CA PRO A 239 -20.54 5.94 6.84
C PRO A 239 -22.07 6.08 6.82
N HIS A 240 -22.58 7.21 6.29
CA HIS A 240 -24.00 7.53 6.16
C HIS A 240 -24.51 7.43 4.74
N SER A 241 -23.64 7.12 3.77
CA SER A 241 -24.09 6.78 2.43
C SER A 241 -24.88 5.48 2.54
N GLN A 242 -26.20 5.63 2.69
CA GLN A 242 -27.10 4.58 2.30
C GLN A 242 -26.92 4.49 0.80
N LEU A 243 -26.10 3.54 0.35
CA LEU A 243 -26.27 3.02 -0.99
C LEU A 243 -27.63 2.30 -1.02
N ASP A 244 -28.71 3.09 -1.02
CA ASP A 244 -30.10 2.67 -0.94
C ASP A 244 -30.56 1.88 -2.18
N GLN A 245 -29.64 1.49 -3.08
CA GLN A 245 -29.93 0.57 -4.18
C GLN A 245 -28.84 -0.46 -4.51
N TYR A 246 -27.61 -0.36 -3.99
CA TYR A 246 -26.53 -1.31 -4.31
C TYR A 246 -25.52 -1.39 -3.16
N PRO A 247 -25.46 -2.46 -2.34
CA PRO A 247 -24.40 -2.59 -1.35
C PRO A 247 -23.03 -2.38 -2.03
N GLY A 248 -22.20 -1.51 -1.46
CA GLY A 248 -20.96 -1.09 -2.13
C GLY A 248 -20.04 -2.28 -2.31
N GLU A 249 -19.84 -2.69 -3.55
CA GLU A 249 -18.99 -3.82 -3.88
C GLU A 249 -17.54 -3.35 -4.02
N ILE A 250 -16.63 -4.01 -3.30
CA ILE A 250 -15.21 -3.95 -3.63
C ILE A 250 -14.92 -5.16 -4.49
N GLY A 251 -14.36 -4.95 -5.66
CA GLY A 251 -13.85 -6.01 -6.53
C GLY A 251 -12.34 -5.88 -6.67
N ALA A 252 -11.61 -6.98 -6.49
CA ALA A 252 -10.24 -7.11 -6.97
C ALA A 252 -10.23 -8.10 -8.13
N GLU A 253 -9.83 -7.65 -9.33
CA GLU A 253 -9.70 -8.47 -10.53
C GLU A 253 -8.22 -8.58 -10.94
N LEU A 254 -7.77 -9.79 -11.28
CA LEU A 254 -6.45 -9.98 -11.86
C LEU A 254 -6.48 -9.80 -13.37
N ASN A 255 -5.65 -8.88 -13.87
CA ASN A 255 -5.44 -8.76 -15.31
C ASN A 255 -4.45 -9.85 -15.76
N PRO A 256 -4.71 -10.56 -16.87
CA PRO A 256 -3.74 -11.48 -17.42
C PRO A 256 -2.45 -10.70 -17.78
N GLY A 257 -1.33 -11.14 -17.21
CA GLY A 257 0.02 -10.70 -17.57
C GLY A 257 0.52 -11.36 -18.86
#